data_AF-A0AA38CKX5-F1
#
_entry.id   AF-A0AA38CKX5-F1
#
_cell.length_a   1.000
_cell.length_b   1.000
_cell.length_c   1.000
_cell.angle_alpha   90.00
_cell.angle_beta   90.00
_cell.angle_gamma   90.00
#
_symmetry.space_group_name_H-M   'P 1'
#
loop_
_entity.id
_entity.type
_entity.pdbx_description
1 polymer ?
#
loop_
_entity_poly.entity_id
_entity_poly.type
_entity_poly.pdbx_seq_one_letter_code
_entity_poly.pdbx_strand_id
1 'polypeptide(L)'
;SPFETCYGYLPNSPLDVCYGYGTVVNGSSDSDKAKRFVQRIQQVHQYVREQLEKSQAKYKATHDKHRTDHKFKVGDSVWLHINKERLAGEGRKLKPIQYSPFQLLEKIGNNAFR
;
A
#
# COMPACT_ATOMS: atom_id res chain seq x y z
N SER A 1 3.05 -10.76 -11.83
CA SER A 1 4.00 -10.44 -10.72
C SER A 1 4.27 -8.93 -10.70
N PRO A 2 4.89 -8.33 -9.66
CA PRO A 2 5.24 -6.90 -9.70
C PRO A 2 6.07 -6.52 -10.94
N PHE A 3 7.03 -7.38 -11.33
CA PHE A 3 7.81 -7.20 -12.55
C PHE A 3 6.94 -7.16 -13.81
N GLU A 4 6.06 -8.14 -13.98
CA GLU A 4 5.18 -8.23 -15.14
C GLU A 4 4.19 -7.05 -15.21
N THR A 5 3.69 -6.56 -14.08
CA THR A 5 2.83 -5.38 -14.05
C THR A 5 3.55 -4.14 -14.57
N CYS A 6 4.84 -3.98 -14.25
CA CYS A 6 5.63 -2.83 -14.70
C CYS A 6 6.06 -2.94 -16.16
N TYR A 7 6.49 -4.11 -16.60
CA TYR A 7 7.15 -4.29 -17.90
C TYR A 7 6.29 -4.99 -18.95
N GLY A 8 5.19 -5.63 -18.56
CA GLY A 8 4.28 -6.33 -19.48
C GLY A 8 4.75 -7.71 -19.95
N TYR A 9 5.92 -8.17 -19.49
CA TYR A 9 6.45 -9.50 -19.78
C TYR A 9 7.07 -10.12 -18.52
N LEU A 10 7.28 -11.43 -18.54
CA LEU A 10 7.96 -12.15 -17.46
C LEU A 10 9.47 -12.09 -17.67
N PRO A 11 10.28 -11.95 -16.61
CA PRO A 11 11.72 -11.94 -16.76
C PRO A 11 12.18 -13.29 -17.33
N ASN A 12 13.18 -13.27 -18.20
CA ASN A 12 13.78 -14.49 -18.71
C ASN A 12 14.37 -15.27 -17.54
N SER A 13 13.95 -16.52 -17.39
CA SER A 13 14.53 -17.43 -16.43
C SER A 13 15.91 -17.91 -16.90
N PRO A 14 16.80 -18.34 -16.01
CA PRO A 14 18.09 -18.92 -16.40
C PRO A 14 17.94 -20.11 -17.37
N LEU A 15 16.84 -20.86 -17.26
CA LEU A 15 16.51 -21.96 -18.17
C LEU A 15 16.20 -21.48 -19.59
N ASP A 16 15.58 -20.31 -19.73
CA ASP A 16 15.27 -19.70 -21.03
C ASP A 16 16.54 -19.30 -21.80
N VAL A 17 17.61 -18.97 -21.07
CA VAL A 17 18.93 -18.65 -21.64
C VAL A 17 19.68 -19.92 -22.03
N CYS A 18 19.69 -20.94 -21.17
CA CYS A 18 20.41 -22.20 -21.42
C CYS A 18 19.79 -23.06 -22.53
N TYR A 19 18.47 -23.10 -22.63
CA TYR A 19 17.77 -23.94 -23.59
C TYR A 19 17.25 -23.18 -24.81
N GLY A 20 17.59 -21.90 -24.94
CA GLY A 20 17.20 -21.05 -26.06
C GLY A 20 15.67 -21.03 -26.20
N TYR A 21 15.00 -20.25 -25.37
CA TYR A 21 13.55 -20.12 -25.45
C TYR A 21 13.15 -19.55 -26.83
N GLY A 22 12.75 -20.46 -27.71
CA GLY A 22 11.96 -20.27 -28.91
C GLY A 22 12.20 -18.98 -29.68
N THR A 23 13.03 -19.06 -30.72
CA THR A 23 12.73 -18.42 -32.00
C THR A 23 11.42 -19.00 -32.55
N VAL A 24 10.29 -18.74 -31.88
CA VAL A 24 8.99 -18.98 -32.47
C VAL A 24 8.86 -17.91 -33.53
N VAL A 25 9.18 -18.27 -34.77
CA VAL A 25 8.93 -17.47 -35.97
C VAL A 25 7.41 -17.43 -36.12
N ASN A 26 6.74 -16.71 -35.22
CA ASN A 26 5.35 -16.36 -35.38
C ASN A 26 5.31 -15.44 -36.59
N GLY A 27 4.86 -15.96 -37.73
CA GLY A 27 4.64 -15.22 -38.98
C GLY A 27 3.58 -14.12 -38.88
N SER A 28 3.22 -13.69 -37.65
CA SER A 28 2.44 -12.51 -37.37
C SER A 28 3.26 -11.26 -37.62
N SER A 29 2.69 -10.30 -38.34
CA SER A 29 3.27 -8.96 -38.51
C SER A 29 3.66 -8.37 -37.15
N ASP A 30 4.70 -7.54 -37.12
CA ASP A 30 5.11 -6.84 -35.89
C ASP A 30 3.96 -6.02 -35.30
N SER A 31 3.03 -5.55 -36.13
CA SER A 31 1.79 -4.90 -35.67
C SER A 31 0.93 -5.82 -34.78
N ASP A 32 0.80 -7.10 -35.14
CA ASP A 32 -0.03 -8.05 -34.40
C ASP A 32 0.63 -8.47 -33.08
N LYS A 33 1.97 -8.58 -33.07
CA LYS A 33 2.73 -8.81 -31.84
C LYS A 33 2.56 -7.63 -30.86
N ALA A 34 2.66 -6.41 -31.36
CA ALA A 34 2.44 -5.20 -30.56
C ALA A 34 1.02 -5.13 -30.00
N LYS A 35 0.00 -5.44 -30.82
CA LYS A 35 -1.41 -5.49 -30.35
C LYS A 35 -1.62 -6.51 -29.24
N ARG A 36 -1.09 -7.73 -29.39
CA ARG A 36 -1.17 -8.78 -28.36
C ARG A 36 -0.47 -8.37 -27.07
N PHE A 37 0.68 -7.70 -27.18
CA PHE A 37 1.41 -7.19 -26.01
C PHE A 37 0.59 -6.16 -25.23
N VAL A 38 0.03 -5.17 -25.92
CA VAL A 38 -0.84 -4.15 -25.29
C VAL A 38 -2.06 -4.79 -24.63
N GLN A 39 -2.72 -5.70 -25.32
CA GLN A 39 -3.89 -6.41 -24.79
C GLN A 39 -3.53 -7.20 -23.51
N ARG A 40 -2.39 -7.89 -23.51
CA ARG A 40 -1.89 -8.61 -22.34
C ARG A 40 -1.66 -7.66 -21.15
N ILE A 41 -0.99 -6.52 -21.36
CA ILE A 41 -0.75 -5.55 -20.29
C ILE A 41 -2.07 -5.06 -19.68
N GLN A 42 -3.04 -4.71 -20.53
CA GLN A 42 -4.35 -4.25 -20.07
C GLN A 42 -5.04 -5.30 -19.19
N GLN A 43 -5.00 -6.58 -19.60
CA GLN A 43 -5.54 -7.68 -18.83
C GLN A 43 -4.81 -7.86 -17.49
N VAL A 44 -3.48 -7.81 -17.47
CA VAL A 44 -2.69 -7.92 -16.24
C VAL A 44 -3.02 -6.77 -15.29
N HIS A 45 -3.09 -5.53 -15.78
CA HIS A 45 -3.42 -4.36 -14.95
C HIS A 45 -4.81 -4.44 -14.36
N GLN A 46 -5.79 -4.88 -15.15
CA GLN A 46 -7.16 -5.07 -14.67
C GLN A 46 -7.21 -6.15 -13.58
N TYR A 47 -6.58 -7.30 -13.83
CA TYR A 47 -6.50 -8.38 -12.84
C TYR A 47 -5.83 -7.92 -11.54
N VAL A 48 -4.71 -7.21 -11.64
CA VAL A 48 -3.98 -6.69 -10.47
C VAL A 48 -4.84 -5.72 -9.67
N ARG A 49 -5.57 -4.82 -10.35
CA ARG A 49 -6.50 -3.89 -9.69
C ARG A 49 -7.56 -4.63 -8.88
N GLU A 50 -8.22 -5.60 -9.48
CA GLU A 50 -9.26 -6.40 -8.81
C GLU A 50 -8.70 -7.17 -7.60
N GLN A 51 -7.49 -7.72 -7.71
CA GLN A 51 -6.84 -8.42 -6.59
C GLN A 51 -6.46 -7.46 -5.46
N LEU A 52 -5.96 -6.27 -5.79
CA LEU A 52 -5.64 -5.24 -4.80
C LEU A 52 -6.90 -4.79 -4.06
N GLU A 53 -7.99 -4.52 -4.76
CA GLU A 53 -9.27 -4.13 -4.14
C GLU A 53 -9.80 -5.22 -3.20
N LYS A 54 -9.79 -6.48 -3.64
CA LYS A 54 -10.20 -7.62 -2.80
C LYS A 54 -9.32 -7.75 -1.55
N SER A 55 -8.00 -7.62 -1.71
CA SER A 55 -7.04 -7.71 -0.61
C SER A 55 -7.22 -6.55 0.38
N GLN A 56 -7.37 -5.32 -0.12
CA GLN A 56 -7.63 -4.13 0.69
C GLN A 56 -8.94 -4.25 1.47
N ALA A 57 -10.02 -4.74 0.84
CA ALA A 57 -11.30 -4.95 1.50
C ALA A 57 -11.19 -5.98 2.64
N LYS A 58 -10.51 -7.10 2.39
CA LYS A 58 -10.25 -8.12 3.42
C LYS A 58 -9.43 -7.55 4.58
N TYR A 59 -8.35 -6.84 4.26
CA TYR A 59 -7.47 -6.20 5.24
C TYR A 59 -8.25 -5.21 6.11
N LYS A 60 -9.04 -4.33 5.48
CA LYS A 60 -9.90 -3.37 6.17
C LYS A 60 -10.88 -4.07 7.11
N ALA A 61 -11.59 -5.10 6.64
CA ALA A 61 -12.55 -5.84 7.47
C ALA A 61 -11.90 -6.47 8.72
N THR A 62 -10.67 -7.01 8.57
CA THR A 62 -9.94 -7.59 9.70
C THR A 62 -9.40 -6.53 10.66
N HIS A 63 -8.84 -5.44 10.14
CA HIS A 63 -8.20 -4.40 10.94
C HIS A 63 -9.24 -3.53 11.67
N ASP A 64 -10.36 -3.21 11.02
CA ASP A 64 -11.40 -2.37 11.60
C ASP A 64 -12.27 -3.12 12.62
N LYS A 65 -12.16 -4.45 12.73
CA LYS A 65 -12.95 -5.28 13.67
C LYS A 65 -12.84 -4.82 15.13
N HIS A 66 -11.66 -4.37 15.55
CA HIS A 66 -11.39 -3.93 16.92
C HIS A 66 -11.16 -2.42 17.01
N ARG A 67 -11.32 -1.69 15.90
CA ARG A 67 -11.06 -0.26 15.86
C ARG A 67 -12.32 0.50 16.28
N THR A 68 -12.20 1.31 17.33
CA THR A 68 -13.21 2.28 17.72
C THR A 68 -12.98 3.60 16.99
N ASP A 69 -14.02 4.13 16.34
CA ASP A 69 -13.98 5.46 15.72
C ASP A 69 -14.17 6.53 16.81
N HIS A 70 -13.13 7.32 17.07
CA HIS A 70 -13.18 8.39 18.06
C HIS A 70 -13.51 9.72 17.38
N LYS A 71 -14.76 10.17 17.53
CA LYS A 71 -15.28 11.40 16.90
C LYS A 71 -15.04 12.63 17.77
N PHE A 72 -13.79 13.05 17.91
CA PHE A 72 -13.45 14.28 18.61
C PHE A 72 -13.93 15.53 17.86
N LYS A 73 -14.25 16.58 18.61
CA LYS A 73 -14.63 17.91 18.12
C LYS A 73 -13.62 18.96 18.58
N VAL A 74 -13.60 20.08 17.87
CA VAL A 74 -12.89 21.28 18.31
C VAL A 74 -13.46 21.73 19.66
N GLY A 75 -12.58 22.00 20.61
CA GLY A 75 -12.91 22.32 22.00
C GLY A 75 -12.87 21.13 22.97
N ASP A 76 -12.77 19.88 22.47
CA ASP A 76 -12.61 18.72 23.35
C ASP A 76 -11.22 18.70 23.99
N SER A 77 -11.16 18.30 25.26
CA SER A 77 -9.92 18.07 26.00
C SER A 77 -9.49 16.61 25.86
N VAL A 78 -8.30 16.38 25.30
CA VAL A 78 -7.78 15.03 25.02
C VAL A 78 -6.40 14.80 25.64
N TRP A 79 -6.13 13.57 26.03
CA TRP A 79 -4.80 13.17 26.49
C TRP A 79 -3.91 12.81 25.31
N LEU A 80 -2.71 13.40 25.23
CA LEU A 80 -1.74 13.07 24.19
C LEU A 80 -0.91 11.86 24.64
N HIS A 81 -0.99 10.77 23.88
CA HIS A 81 -0.12 9.61 24.06
C HIS A 81 1.14 9.75 23.19
N ILE A 82 2.32 9.74 23.82
CA ILE A 82 3.62 9.79 23.13
C ILE A 82 4.27 8.42 23.17
N ASN A 83 4.61 7.88 21.99
CA ASN A 83 5.34 6.62 21.90
C ASN A 83 6.70 6.71 22.61
N LYS A 84 7.09 5.63 23.29
CA LYS A 84 8.35 5.55 24.07
C LYS A 84 9.60 5.93 23.27
N GLU A 85 9.61 5.62 21.98
CA GLU A 85 10.72 5.93 21.05
C GLU A 85 10.90 7.44 20.81
N ARG A 86 9.83 8.23 20.94
CA ARG A 86 9.86 9.69 20.77
C ARG A 86 10.23 10.46 22.03
N LEU A 87 10.30 9.77 23.18
CA LEU A 87 10.79 10.39 24.42
C LEU A 87 12.31 10.57 24.30
N ALA A 88 12.78 11.80 24.11
CA ALA A 88 14.20 12.13 24.01
C ALA A 88 14.77 12.74 25.30
N GLY A 89 16.10 12.72 25.47
CA GLY A 89 16.82 13.34 26.59
C GLY A 89 17.05 12.43 27.81
N GLU A 90 17.71 13.00 28.82
CA GLU A 90 18.01 12.31 30.08
C GLU A 90 16.74 11.89 30.83
N GLY A 91 16.81 10.77 31.55
CA GLY A 91 15.68 10.26 32.33
C GLY A 91 14.50 9.73 31.51
N ARG A 92 14.70 9.36 30.22
CA ARG A 92 13.65 8.85 29.31
C ARG A 92 12.69 7.85 29.96
N LYS A 93 13.21 6.92 30.76
CA LYS A 93 12.44 5.85 31.41
C LYS A 93 11.38 6.37 32.39
N LEU A 94 11.60 7.54 32.98
CA LEU A 94 10.73 8.13 34.01
C LEU A 94 9.80 9.22 33.46
N LYS A 95 9.91 9.57 32.17
CA LYS A 95 9.02 10.58 31.57
C LYS A 95 7.60 10.03 31.39
N PRO A 96 6.56 10.84 31.62
CA PRO A 96 5.19 10.41 31.41
C PRO A 96 4.94 10.12 29.93
N ILE A 97 4.18 9.06 29.66
CA ILE A 97 3.79 8.64 28.30
C ILE A 97 2.53 9.39 27.86
N GLN A 98 1.67 9.75 28.81
CA GLN A 98 0.45 10.53 28.60
C GLN A 98 0.66 11.94 29.14
N TYR A 99 0.45 12.94 28.29
CA TYR A 99 0.54 14.35 28.65
C TYR A 99 -0.85 14.94 28.83
N SER A 100 -0.92 15.96 29.70
CA SER A 100 -2.09 16.74 30.17
C SER A 100 -3.19 16.96 29.11
N PRO A 101 -4.46 17.22 29.49
CA PRO A 101 -5.51 17.55 28.53
C PRO A 101 -5.11 18.70 27.61
N PHE A 102 -4.94 18.39 26.33
CA PHE A 102 -4.82 19.36 25.25
C PHE A 102 -6.20 19.65 24.70
N GLN A 103 -6.46 20.92 24.45
CA GLN A 103 -7.68 21.33 23.77
C GLN A 103 -7.46 21.25 22.26
N LEU A 104 -8.37 20.57 21.56
CA LEU A 104 -8.35 20.55 20.10
C LEU A 104 -8.79 21.91 19.55
N LEU A 105 -7.94 22.57 18.79
CA LEU A 105 -8.18 23.89 18.17
C LEU A 105 -8.77 23.76 16.78
N GLU A 106 -8.36 22.75 16.02
CA GLU A 106 -8.81 22.54 14.64
C GLU A 106 -8.83 21.06 14.25
N LYS A 107 -9.80 20.68 13.41
CA LYS A 107 -9.86 19.34 12.80
C LYS A 107 -9.33 19.41 11.36
N ILE A 108 -8.13 18.85 11.14
CA ILE A 108 -7.47 18.79 9.83
C ILE A 108 -8.00 17.60 9.00
N GLY A 109 -8.35 16.50 9.65
CA GLY A 109 -8.90 15.30 9.02
C GLY A 109 -9.67 14.40 9.99
N ASN A 110 -10.01 13.18 9.58
CA ASN A 110 -10.76 12.27 10.44
C ASN A 110 -10.00 11.88 11.72
N ASN A 111 -8.67 11.71 11.62
CA ASN A 111 -7.79 11.30 12.73
C ASN A 111 -6.70 12.35 13.05
N ALA A 112 -6.73 13.52 12.43
CA ALA A 112 -5.68 14.53 12.55
C ALA A 112 -6.28 15.84 13.07
N PHE A 113 -5.72 16.33 14.17
CA PHE A 113 -6.18 17.51 14.87
C PHE A 113 -4.98 18.39 15.25
N ARG A 114 -5.23 19.69 15.38
CA ARG A 114 -4.28 20.69 15.84
C ARG A 114 -4.78 21.31 17.13
#